data_AF-A0A7S2NDY2-F1
#
_entry.id   AF-A0A7S2NDY2-F1
#
_cell.length_a   1.000
_cell.length_b   1.000
_cell.length_c   1.000
_cell.angle_alpha   90.00
_cell.angle_beta   90.00
_cell.angle_gamma   90.00
#
_symmetry.space_group_name_H-M   'P 1'
#
loop_
_entity.id
_entity.type
_entity.pdbx_description
1 polymer ?
#
loop_
_entity_poly.entity_id
_entity_poly.type
_entity_poly.pdbx_seq_one_letter_code
_entity_poly.pdbx_strand_id
1 'polypeptide(L)'
;PTEFFFHTMGGREGLVDTAVKTADTGYIARRLMKALEDLTVQYDGSVRNSEANLVQFRYGDDGLDPAAMEGKDGKTLAFERVLMNERIRIGNKPNHVPLDMIEILELLEQHVESDEFRKAVVRSIPTEPSRYETDLRSFVTKLAQEYARLCGTNAPPTKVAGKGITVKTEATVKTEGVVKQEVGAAAARARGSKRRSAVV
;
A
#
# COMPACT_ATOMS: atom_id res chain seq x y z
N PRO A 1 24.77 50.43 -30.53
CA PRO A 1 25.55 49.32 -31.15
C PRO A 1 26.27 48.41 -30.14
N THR A 2 26.83 48.98 -29.05
CA THR A 2 27.58 48.25 -28.01
C THR A 2 26.73 47.30 -27.15
N GLU A 3 25.47 47.66 -26.88
CA GLU A 3 24.54 46.82 -26.09
C GLU A 3 24.26 45.45 -26.73
N PHE A 4 24.16 45.40 -28.06
CA PHE A 4 23.97 44.14 -28.79
C PHE A 4 25.20 43.23 -28.69
N PHE A 5 26.40 43.80 -28.60
CA PHE A 5 27.65 43.05 -28.45
C PHE A 5 27.74 42.39 -27.06
N PHE A 6 27.40 43.11 -25.98
CA PHE A 6 27.37 42.52 -24.64
C PHE A 6 26.23 41.52 -24.45
N HIS A 7 25.08 41.74 -25.08
CA HIS A 7 23.97 40.78 -25.02
C HIS A 7 24.32 39.44 -25.72
N THR A 8 24.97 39.52 -26.88
CA THR A 8 25.41 38.32 -27.61
C THR A 8 26.54 37.56 -26.92
N MET A 9 27.39 38.24 -26.15
CA MET A 9 28.40 37.60 -25.29
C MET A 9 27.77 36.68 -24.23
N GLY A 10 26.77 37.18 -23.49
CA GLY A 10 26.06 36.35 -22.49
C GLY A 10 25.29 35.19 -23.13
N GLY A 11 24.70 35.42 -24.31
CA GLY A 11 24.02 34.36 -25.07
C GLY A 11 24.95 33.21 -25.48
N ARG A 12 26.18 33.50 -25.91
CA ARG A 12 27.17 32.47 -26.26
C ARG A 12 27.59 31.65 -25.05
N GLU A 13 27.85 32.31 -23.92
CA GLU A 13 28.25 31.63 -22.69
C GLU A 13 27.15 30.67 -22.21
N GLY A 14 25.89 31.11 -22.20
CA GLY A 14 24.76 30.25 -21.83
C GLY A 14 24.58 29.04 -22.76
N LEU A 15 24.81 29.20 -24.06
CA LEU A 15 24.75 28.09 -25.02
C LEU A 15 25.89 27.08 -24.81
N VAL A 16 27.12 27.56 -24.59
CA VAL A 16 28.27 26.68 -24.35
C VAL A 16 28.13 25.96 -23.01
N ASP A 17 27.72 26.66 -21.95
CA ASP A 17 27.51 26.09 -20.62
C ASP A 17 26.45 24.99 -20.63
N THR A 18 25.33 25.23 -21.32
CA THR A 18 24.29 24.22 -21.49
C THR A 18 24.81 23.01 -22.25
N ALA A 19 25.59 23.21 -23.32
CA ALA A 19 26.15 22.11 -24.11
C ALA A 19 27.13 21.25 -23.29
N VAL A 20 28.02 21.86 -22.53
CA VAL A 20 29.01 21.15 -21.70
C VAL A 20 28.33 20.42 -20.53
N LYS A 21 27.44 21.08 -19.78
CA LYS A 21 26.71 20.46 -18.66
C LYS A 21 25.84 19.30 -19.12
N THR A 22 25.23 19.39 -20.29
CA THR A 22 24.43 18.30 -20.86
C THR A 22 25.31 17.10 -21.25
N ALA A 23 26.48 17.35 -21.84
CA ALA A 23 27.41 16.28 -22.22
C ALA A 23 27.95 15.53 -20.99
N ASP A 24 28.34 16.26 -19.94
CA ASP A 24 28.89 15.67 -18.71
C ASP A 24 27.85 14.84 -17.96
N THR A 25 26.66 15.40 -17.75
CA THR A 25 25.56 14.70 -17.08
C THR A 25 25.13 13.46 -17.86
N GLY A 26 25.03 13.55 -19.19
CA GLY A 26 24.70 12.41 -20.06
C GLY A 26 25.77 11.31 -20.04
N TYR A 27 27.05 11.69 -20.05
CA TYR A 27 28.15 10.73 -19.98
C TYR A 27 28.17 9.97 -18.66
N ILE A 28 28.00 10.68 -17.53
CA ILE A 28 27.90 10.06 -16.21
C ILE A 28 26.69 9.13 -16.14
N ALA A 29 25.51 9.58 -16.58
CA ALA A 29 24.30 8.76 -16.57
C ALA A 29 24.48 7.46 -17.37
N ARG A 30 25.05 7.53 -18.59
CA ARG A 30 25.32 6.35 -19.41
C ARG A 30 26.31 5.38 -18.76
N ARG A 31 27.37 5.90 -18.13
CA ARG A 31 28.36 5.07 -17.43
C ARG A 31 27.76 4.37 -16.22
N LEU A 32 26.92 5.06 -15.45
CA LEU A 32 26.21 4.48 -14.31
C LEU A 32 25.24 3.38 -14.78
N MET A 33 24.45 3.63 -15.82
CA MET A 33 23.56 2.61 -16.40
C MET A 33 24.34 1.38 -16.85
N LYS A 34 25.46 1.56 -17.56
CA LYS A 34 26.29 0.45 -18.03
C LYS A 34 27.00 -0.31 -16.91
N ALA A 35 27.37 0.35 -15.82
CA ALA A 35 27.94 -0.34 -14.66
C ALA A 35 26.90 -1.16 -13.89
N LEU A 36 25.64 -0.73 -13.90
CA LEU A 36 24.55 -1.34 -13.12
C LEU A 36 23.67 -2.31 -13.93
N GLU A 37 23.86 -2.41 -15.24
CA GLU A 37 23.01 -3.25 -16.11
C GLU A 37 23.07 -4.76 -15.80
N ASP A 38 24.15 -5.18 -15.14
CA ASP A 38 24.40 -6.56 -14.76
C ASP A 38 23.70 -6.98 -13.45
N LEU A 39 23.27 -6.01 -12.65
CA LEU A 39 22.71 -6.28 -11.32
C LEU A 39 21.25 -6.67 -11.43
N THR A 40 20.91 -7.83 -10.85
CA THR A 40 19.54 -8.35 -10.84
C THR A 40 19.12 -8.79 -9.44
N VAL A 41 17.83 -8.64 -9.14
CA VAL A 41 17.22 -9.10 -7.89
C VAL A 41 16.79 -10.56 -8.06
N GLN A 42 17.29 -11.43 -7.20
CA GLN A 42 16.95 -12.84 -7.17
C GLN A 42 15.69 -13.09 -6.32
N TYR A 43 15.09 -14.28 -6.43
CA TYR A 43 13.86 -14.64 -5.71
C TYR A 43 13.97 -14.57 -4.18
N ASP A 44 15.18 -14.63 -3.63
CA ASP A 44 15.47 -14.47 -2.21
C ASP A 44 15.54 -13.00 -1.76
N GLY A 45 15.36 -12.05 -2.67
CA GLY A 45 15.45 -10.61 -2.43
C GLY A 45 16.89 -10.07 -2.40
N SER A 46 17.89 -10.92 -2.67
CA SER A 46 19.29 -10.50 -2.77
C SER A 46 19.59 -9.93 -4.16
N VAL A 47 20.52 -8.96 -4.21
CA VAL A 47 21.03 -8.41 -5.46
C VAL A 47 22.32 -9.14 -5.82
N ARG A 48 22.35 -9.74 -7.00
CA ARG A 48 23.50 -10.49 -7.50
C ARG A 48 23.94 -9.98 -8.87
N ASN A 49 25.23 -10.13 -9.17
CA ASN A 49 25.77 -9.93 -10.51
C ASN A 49 25.52 -11.17 -11.41
N SER A 50 25.89 -11.11 -12.68
CA SER A 50 25.75 -12.26 -13.61
C SER A 50 26.59 -13.48 -13.24
N GLU A 51 27.66 -13.31 -12.46
CA GLU A 51 28.47 -14.41 -11.92
C GLU A 51 27.90 -15.00 -10.62
N ALA A 52 26.67 -14.59 -10.23
CA ALA A 52 26.00 -14.95 -8.99
C ALA A 52 26.72 -14.51 -7.69
N ASN A 53 27.68 -13.58 -7.78
CA ASN A 53 28.27 -12.91 -6.62
C ASN A 53 27.22 -12.02 -5.95
N LEU A 54 27.10 -12.16 -4.62
CA LEU A 54 26.17 -11.39 -3.82
C LEU A 54 26.72 -9.97 -3.56
N VAL A 55 26.01 -8.97 -4.08
CA VAL A 55 26.34 -7.55 -3.89
C VAL A 55 25.62 -6.98 -2.69
N GLN A 56 24.34 -7.33 -2.53
CA GLN A 56 23.50 -6.86 -1.42
C GLN A 56 22.56 -7.98 -0.94
N PHE A 57 22.41 -8.13 0.37
CA PHE A 57 21.49 -9.14 0.95
C PHE A 57 20.01 -8.79 0.74
N ARG A 58 19.69 -7.50 0.68
CA ARG A 58 18.33 -6.99 0.48
C ARG A 58 18.39 -5.74 -0.40
N TYR A 59 17.69 -5.74 -1.53
CA TYR A 59 17.63 -4.59 -2.44
C TYR A 59 17.32 -3.28 -1.70
N GLY A 60 18.10 -2.22 -1.90
CA GLY A 60 17.85 -0.92 -1.26
C GLY A 60 17.99 -0.90 0.27
N ASP A 61 18.49 -1.98 0.89
CA ASP A 61 18.51 -2.22 2.34
C ASP A 61 17.11 -2.28 3.00
N ASP A 62 16.07 -2.09 2.20
CA ASP A 62 14.68 -2.01 2.63
C ASP A 62 13.72 -2.88 1.81
N GLY A 63 14.20 -3.42 0.70
CA GLY A 63 13.43 -4.25 -0.22
C GLY A 63 12.36 -3.48 -0.96
N LEU A 64 12.47 -2.15 -1.05
CA LEU A 64 11.48 -1.31 -1.72
C LEU A 64 11.94 -0.98 -3.13
N ASP A 65 11.13 -1.37 -4.11
CA ASP A 65 11.35 -1.02 -5.50
C ASP A 65 10.78 0.40 -5.78
N PRO A 66 11.62 1.38 -6.15
CA PRO A 66 11.14 2.72 -6.50
C PRO A 66 10.17 2.71 -7.69
N ALA A 67 10.32 1.80 -8.65
CA ALA A 67 9.40 1.70 -9.78
C ALA A 67 8.01 1.23 -9.33
N ALA A 68 7.94 0.32 -8.35
CA ALA A 68 6.68 -0.09 -7.74
C ALA A 68 6.08 1.02 -6.85
N MET A 69 6.92 1.86 -6.22
CA MET A 69 6.50 2.96 -5.36
C MET A 69 5.95 4.17 -6.14
N GLU A 70 6.46 4.42 -7.35
CA GLU A 70 5.99 5.48 -8.25
C GLU A 70 4.77 5.09 -9.10
N GLY A 71 4.37 3.81 -9.09
CA GLY A 71 3.20 3.32 -9.81
C GLY A 71 1.87 3.85 -9.26
N LYS A 72 0.79 3.75 -10.05
CA LYS A 72 -0.57 4.12 -9.60
C LYS A 72 -0.98 3.41 -8.30
N ASP A 73 -0.55 2.16 -8.11
CA ASP A 73 -0.82 1.35 -6.93
C ASP A 73 0.32 1.40 -5.89
N GLY A 74 1.34 2.24 -6.11
CA GLY A 74 2.49 2.39 -5.24
C GLY A 74 2.10 2.87 -3.86
N LYS A 75 2.48 2.11 -2.84
CA LYS A 75 2.26 2.50 -1.44
C LYS A 75 3.36 3.49 -1.06
N THR A 76 2.95 4.66 -0.57
CA THR A 76 3.88 5.71 -0.11
C THR A 76 4.78 5.26 1.04
N LEU A 77 4.32 4.27 1.82
CA LEU A 77 5.03 3.77 2.99
C LEU A 77 4.93 2.24 3.11
N ALA A 78 6.05 1.61 3.46
CA ALA A 78 6.08 0.19 3.82
C ALA A 78 5.70 -0.02 5.30
N PHE A 79 4.41 -0.13 5.58
CA PHE A 79 3.89 -0.23 6.96
C PHE A 79 4.49 -1.38 7.78
N GLU A 80 4.77 -2.53 7.15
CA GLU A 80 5.40 -3.68 7.82
C GLU A 80 6.78 -3.33 8.37
N ARG A 81 7.59 -2.58 7.62
CA ARG A 81 8.92 -2.16 8.05
C ARG A 81 8.84 -1.19 9.23
N VAL A 82 7.89 -0.25 9.18
CA VAL A 82 7.66 0.70 10.28
C VAL A 82 7.25 -0.04 11.54
N LEU A 83 6.28 -0.95 11.43
CA LEU A 83 5.84 -1.78 12.55
C LEU A 83 7.00 -2.59 13.14
N MET A 84 7.84 -3.21 12.30
CA MET A 84 8.99 -3.98 12.76
C MET A 84 9.99 -3.10 13.52
N ASN A 85 10.30 -1.92 12.99
CA ASN A 85 11.19 -0.96 13.65
C ASN A 85 10.63 -0.52 15.01
N GLU A 86 9.33 -0.20 15.09
CA GLU A 86 8.69 0.19 16.35
C GLU A 86 8.65 -0.97 17.37
N ARG A 87 8.44 -2.22 16.92
CA ARG A 87 8.51 -3.40 17.78
C ARG A 87 9.91 -3.59 18.39
N ILE A 88 10.97 -3.37 17.60
CA ILE A 88 12.35 -3.44 18.07
C ILE A 88 12.65 -2.30 19.06
N ARG A 89 12.20 -1.08 18.77
CA ARG A 89 12.45 0.11 19.59
C ARG A 89 11.77 0.06 20.96
N ILE A 90 10.48 -0.28 20.98
CA ILE A 90 9.69 -0.29 22.21
C ILE A 90 10.01 -1.54 23.03
N GLY A 91 10.24 -2.67 22.36
CA GLY A 91 10.43 -3.98 22.97
C GLY A 91 9.17 -4.49 23.71
N ASN A 92 9.12 -5.79 23.98
CA ASN A 92 8.07 -6.34 24.83
C ASN A 92 8.42 -6.09 26.29
N LYS A 93 7.84 -5.06 26.92
CA LYS A 93 7.98 -4.86 28.37
C LYS A 93 7.02 -5.80 29.11
N PRO A 94 7.46 -6.44 30.21
CA PRO A 94 6.66 -7.43 30.94
C PRO A 94 5.39 -6.87 31.59
N ASN A 95 5.29 -5.55 31.75
CA ASN A 95 4.16 -4.88 32.40
C ASN A 95 3.06 -4.45 31.41
N HIS A 96 3.25 -4.66 30.10
CA HIS A 96 2.25 -4.28 29.10
C HIS A 96 1.18 -5.37 28.97
N VAL A 97 -0.08 -4.95 29.14
CA VAL A 97 -1.24 -5.78 28.82
C VAL A 97 -1.45 -5.73 27.31
N PRO A 98 -1.62 -6.89 26.64
CA PRO A 98 -1.94 -6.91 25.22
C PRO A 98 -3.33 -6.31 24.99
N LEU A 99 -3.44 -5.43 23.99
CA LEU A 99 -4.71 -4.84 23.60
C LEU A 99 -5.56 -5.85 22.79
N ASP A 100 -6.88 -5.74 22.92
CA ASP A 100 -7.82 -6.49 22.10
C ASP A 100 -8.02 -5.87 20.71
N MET A 101 -8.56 -6.64 19.76
CA MET A 101 -8.84 -6.18 18.39
C MET A 101 -9.67 -4.90 18.37
N ILE A 102 -10.70 -4.81 19.21
CA ILE A 102 -11.61 -3.66 19.27
C ILE A 102 -10.87 -2.43 19.78
N GLU A 103 -10.07 -2.58 20.84
CA GLU A 103 -9.28 -1.50 21.43
C GLU A 103 -8.24 -0.95 20.44
N ILE A 104 -7.61 -1.81 19.64
CA ILE A 104 -6.67 -1.40 18.59
C ILE A 104 -7.36 -0.52 17.54
N LEU A 105 -8.56 -0.90 17.09
CA LEU A 105 -9.32 -0.13 16.10
C LEU A 105 -9.84 1.18 16.66
N GLU A 106 -10.27 1.20 17.93
CA GLU A 106 -10.71 2.43 18.60
C GLU A 106 -9.57 3.43 18.76
N LEU A 107 -8.39 2.96 19.20
CA LEU A 107 -7.20 3.80 19.29
C LEU A 107 -6.74 4.32 17.93
N LEU A 108 -6.88 3.52 16.87
CA LEU A 108 -6.56 3.96 15.52
C LEU A 108 -7.44 5.14 15.12
N GLU A 109 -8.76 5.04 15.24
CA GLU A 109 -9.65 6.13 14.83
C GLU A 109 -9.42 7.39 15.68
N GLN A 110 -9.15 7.24 16.99
CA GLN A 110 -8.75 8.37 17.84
C GLN A 110 -7.48 9.08 17.34
N HIS A 111 -6.47 8.32 16.90
CA HIS A 111 -5.22 8.90 16.39
C HIS A 111 -5.37 9.48 14.99
N VAL A 112 -6.16 8.86 14.11
CA VAL A 112 -6.41 9.37 12.75
C VAL A 112 -7.24 10.66 12.78
N GLU A 113 -8.15 10.79 13.76
CA GLU A 113 -8.91 12.02 13.97
C GLU A 113 -8.11 13.15 14.63
N SER A 114 -6.99 12.84 15.28
CA SER A 114 -6.14 13.84 15.93
C SER A 114 -5.64 14.90 14.94
N ASP A 115 -5.80 16.17 15.34
CA ASP A 115 -5.33 17.31 14.55
C ASP A 115 -3.82 17.30 14.34
N GLU A 116 -3.06 16.78 15.31
CA GLU A 116 -1.61 16.65 15.19
C GLU A 116 -1.24 15.68 14.07
N PHE A 117 -1.95 14.56 13.99
CA PHE A 117 -1.74 13.54 12.97
C PHE A 117 -2.11 14.07 11.59
N ARG A 118 -3.29 14.69 11.43
CA ARG A 118 -3.72 15.28 10.15
C ARG A 118 -2.74 16.33 9.64
N LYS A 119 -2.27 17.23 10.52
CA LYS A 119 -1.25 18.23 10.17
C LYS A 119 0.07 17.58 9.76
N ALA A 120 0.49 16.52 10.45
CA ALA A 120 1.71 15.81 10.13
C ALA A 120 1.62 15.08 8.77
N VAL A 121 0.49 14.45 8.47
CA VAL A 121 0.24 13.78 7.17
C VAL A 121 0.26 14.79 6.04
N VAL A 122 -0.48 15.89 6.14
CA VAL A 122 -0.52 16.92 5.08
C VAL A 122 0.86 17.56 4.85
N ARG A 123 1.65 17.74 5.92
CA ARG A 123 3.02 18.28 5.81
C ARG A 123 3.98 17.30 5.12
N SER A 124 3.86 16.01 5.39
CA SER A 124 4.82 15.00 4.95
C SER A 124 4.45 14.36 3.61
N ILE A 125 3.15 14.22 3.33
CA ILE A 125 2.60 13.60 2.13
C ILE A 125 1.60 14.59 1.49
N PRO A 126 2.09 15.59 0.73
CA PRO A 126 1.24 16.62 0.15
C PRO A 126 0.42 16.13 -1.05
N THR A 127 0.80 15.01 -1.67
CA THR A 127 0.22 14.51 -2.92
C THR A 127 -1.17 13.88 -2.73
N GLU A 128 -1.30 12.93 -1.81
CA GLU A 128 -2.54 12.16 -1.59
C GLU A 128 -2.75 11.76 -0.11
N PRO A 129 -3.22 12.66 0.77
CA PRO A 129 -3.38 12.36 2.19
C PRO A 129 -4.50 11.34 2.48
N SER A 130 -5.59 11.37 1.71
CA SER A 130 -6.75 10.48 1.89
C SER A 130 -6.44 9.02 1.57
N ARG A 131 -5.57 8.80 0.58
CA ARG A 131 -5.11 7.46 0.20
C ARG A 131 -4.29 6.82 1.32
N TYR A 132 -3.37 7.60 1.90
CA TYR A 132 -2.55 7.15 3.02
C TYR A 132 -3.41 6.72 4.22
N GLU A 133 -4.45 7.50 4.57
CA GLU A 133 -5.37 7.12 5.65
C GLU A 133 -6.11 5.80 5.37
N THR A 134 -6.55 5.61 4.12
CA THR A 134 -7.25 4.38 3.70
C THR A 134 -6.31 3.17 3.77
N ASP A 135 -5.08 3.33 3.28
CA ASP A 135 -4.07 2.28 3.32
C ASP A 135 -3.70 1.93 4.76
N LEU A 136 -3.51 2.92 5.63
CA LEU A 136 -3.24 2.73 7.06
C LEU A 136 -4.38 1.98 7.76
N ARG A 137 -5.63 2.40 7.54
CA ARG A 137 -6.81 1.71 8.08
C ARG A 137 -6.87 0.25 7.61
N SER A 138 -6.65 0.01 6.32
CA SER A 138 -6.65 -1.34 5.77
C SER A 138 -5.56 -2.23 6.35
N PHE A 139 -4.36 -1.67 6.60
CA PHE A 139 -3.23 -2.38 7.17
C PHE A 139 -3.47 -2.75 8.63
N VAL A 140 -3.88 -1.78 9.47
CA VAL A 140 -4.14 -2.02 10.89
C VAL A 140 -5.31 -2.97 11.09
N THR A 141 -6.34 -2.90 10.25
CA THR A 141 -7.47 -3.84 10.31
C THR A 141 -7.02 -5.28 10.04
N LYS A 142 -6.17 -5.50 9.03
CA LYS A 142 -5.60 -6.83 8.74
C LYS A 142 -4.74 -7.34 9.91
N LEU A 143 -3.90 -6.46 10.46
CA LEU A 143 -3.04 -6.77 11.60
C LEU A 143 -3.87 -7.14 12.85
N ALA A 144 -4.91 -6.38 13.14
CA ALA A 144 -5.79 -6.65 14.29
C ALA A 144 -6.53 -7.98 14.13
N GLN A 145 -6.96 -8.33 12.91
CA GLN A 145 -7.55 -9.64 12.60
C GLN A 145 -6.56 -10.79 12.77
N GLU A 146 -5.32 -10.64 12.32
CA GLU A 146 -4.27 -11.64 12.53
C GLU A 146 -3.95 -11.82 14.02
N TYR A 147 -3.90 -10.72 14.77
CA TYR A 147 -3.67 -10.75 16.21
C TYR A 147 -4.79 -11.48 16.96
N ALA A 148 -6.05 -11.20 16.61
CA ALA A 148 -7.22 -11.88 17.19
C ALA A 148 -7.18 -13.40 16.93
N ARG A 149 -6.78 -13.82 15.73
CA ARG A 149 -6.61 -15.25 15.40
C ARG A 149 -5.55 -15.93 16.26
N LEU A 150 -4.42 -15.26 16.50
CA LEU A 150 -3.32 -15.80 17.30
C LEU A 150 -3.66 -15.89 18.78
N CYS A 151 -4.38 -14.92 19.32
CA CYS A 151 -4.80 -14.88 20.72
C CYS A 151 -5.98 -15.81 21.03
N GLY A 152 -6.60 -16.44 20.02
CA GLY A 152 -7.72 -17.38 20.21
C GLY A 152 -9.01 -16.72 20.70
N THR A 153 -9.09 -15.39 20.73
CA THR A 153 -10.30 -14.64 21.06
C THR A 153 -11.21 -14.59 19.82
N ASN A 154 -11.91 -15.69 19.55
CA ASN A 154 -13.04 -15.71 18.61
C ASN A 154 -14.27 -15.02 19.22
N ALA A 155 -14.11 -13.80 19.72
CA ALA A 155 -15.26 -12.93 19.92
C ALA A 155 -15.63 -12.38 18.52
N PRO A 156 -16.80 -12.72 17.95
CA PRO A 156 -17.30 -11.98 16.79
C PRO A 156 -17.39 -10.49 17.17
N PRO A 157 -17.38 -9.55 16.21
CA PRO A 157 -17.54 -8.14 16.52
C PRO A 157 -18.91 -7.92 17.17
N THR A 158 -18.96 -8.01 18.50
CA THR A 158 -20.10 -7.63 19.30
C THR A 158 -20.21 -6.14 19.14
N LYS A 159 -21.25 -5.71 18.43
CA LYS A 159 -21.71 -4.32 18.38
C LYS A 159 -21.72 -3.78 19.82
N VAL A 160 -20.70 -3.01 20.17
CA VAL A 160 -20.72 -2.25 21.41
C VAL A 160 -21.78 -1.17 21.21
N ALA A 161 -22.84 -1.27 21.99
CA ALA A 161 -23.94 -0.34 21.96
C ALA A 161 -23.43 1.06 22.37
N GLY A 162 -23.47 2.00 21.43
CA GLY A 162 -23.66 3.42 21.72
C GLY A 162 -22.41 4.28 21.90
N LYS A 163 -21.88 4.79 20.79
CA LYS A 163 -22.00 6.22 20.42
C LYS A 163 -21.66 6.37 18.95
N GLY A 164 -22.55 7.01 18.21
CA GLY A 164 -22.59 6.94 16.76
C GLY A 164 -21.34 7.53 16.09
N ILE A 165 -20.67 6.70 15.30
CA ILE A 165 -19.97 7.13 14.08
C ILE A 165 -20.41 6.16 12.99
N THR A 166 -21.31 6.65 12.13
CA THR A 166 -21.81 5.92 10.98
C THR A 166 -20.72 5.96 9.90
N VAL A 167 -19.78 5.02 9.94
CA VAL A 167 -18.89 4.79 8.80
C VAL A 167 -19.74 4.13 7.72
N LYS A 168 -20.20 4.92 6.76
CA LYS A 168 -20.81 4.41 5.53
C LYS A 168 -19.70 3.71 4.74
N THR A 169 -19.56 2.40 4.92
CA THR A 169 -18.89 1.55 3.93
C THR A 169 -19.84 1.38 2.74
N GLU A 170 -19.80 2.33 1.82
CA GLU A 170 -20.30 2.15 0.46
C GLU A 170 -19.32 1.24 -0.31
N ALA A 171 -19.41 -0.08 -0.12
CA ALA A 171 -18.85 -1.08 -1.06
C ALA A 171 -19.28 -2.51 -0.70
N THR A 172 -20.58 -2.79 -0.59
CA THR A 172 -21.12 -4.16 -0.77
C THR A 172 -22.59 -4.05 -1.15
N VAL A 173 -22.85 -3.49 -2.33
CA VAL A 173 -24.15 -3.57 -2.99
C VAL A 173 -24.01 -4.57 -4.13
N LYS A 174 -24.80 -5.64 -4.03
CA LYS A 174 -25.13 -6.66 -5.05
C LYS A 174 -24.08 -7.75 -5.33
N THR A 175 -24.06 -8.80 -4.51
CA THR A 175 -23.81 -10.17 -5.01
C THR A 175 -24.48 -11.28 -4.20
N GLU A 176 -24.93 -11.04 -2.96
CA GLU A 176 -25.51 -12.14 -2.15
C GLU A 176 -27.04 -12.30 -2.22
N GLY A 177 -27.73 -11.41 -2.95
CA GLY A 177 -29.20 -11.43 -3.05
C GLY A 177 -29.80 -12.30 -4.17
N VAL A 178 -29.00 -12.79 -5.12
CA VAL A 178 -29.53 -13.50 -6.31
C VAL A 178 -29.47 -15.03 -6.16
N VAL A 179 -28.55 -15.57 -5.36
CA VAL A 179 -28.31 -17.02 -5.32
C VAL A 179 -29.33 -17.78 -4.44
N LYS A 180 -30.07 -17.12 -3.55
CA LYS A 180 -31.07 -17.81 -2.69
C LYS A 180 -32.48 -17.90 -3.28
N GLN A 181 -32.79 -17.18 -4.36
CA GLN A 181 -34.13 -17.24 -4.98
C GLN A 181 -34.25 -18.29 -6.09
N GLU A 182 -33.17 -18.69 -6.75
CA GLU A 182 -33.24 -19.68 -7.83
C GLU A 182 -33.21 -21.14 -7.36
N VAL A 183 -32.58 -21.45 -6.23
CA VAL A 183 -32.50 -22.84 -5.72
C VAL A 183 -33.80 -23.28 -5.03
N GLY A 184 -34.59 -22.34 -4.49
CA GLY A 184 -35.90 -22.61 -3.89
C GLY A 184 -37.04 -22.83 -4.89
N ALA A 185 -36.95 -22.22 -6.08
CA ALA A 185 -38.00 -22.31 -7.11
C ALA A 185 -37.90 -23.59 -7.97
N ALA A 186 -36.70 -24.17 -8.11
CA ALA A 186 -36.48 -25.41 -8.86
C ALA A 186 -36.94 -26.68 -8.10
N ALA A 187 -36.91 -26.67 -6.77
CA ALA A 187 -37.33 -27.82 -5.94
C ALA A 187 -38.86 -27.97 -5.78
N ALA A 188 -39.63 -26.92 -6.09
CA ALA A 188 -41.09 -26.90 -5.97
C ALA A 188 -41.84 -27.31 -7.25
N ARG A 189 -41.18 -27.38 -8.41
CA ARG A 189 -41.80 -27.80 -9.69
C ARG A 189 -41.72 -29.32 -9.98
N ALA A 190 -40.97 -30.08 -9.19
CA ALA A 190 -40.75 -31.52 -9.43
C ALA A 190 -41.70 -32.48 -8.68
N ARG A 191 -42.68 -31.98 -7.91
CA ARG A 191 -43.60 -32.81 -7.09
C ARG A 191 -45.09 -32.76 -7.47
N GLY A 192 -45.41 -32.29 -8.68
CA GLY A 192 -46.81 -32.11 -9.11
C GLY A 192 -47.09 -32.49 -10.56
N SER A 193 -46.65 -33.66 -11.03
CA SER A 193 -47.22 -34.27 -12.25
C SER A 193 -46.90 -35.76 -12.35
N LYS A 194 -47.76 -36.60 -11.76
CA LYS A 194 -47.88 -38.02 -12.08
C LYS A 194 -49.36 -38.37 -12.12
N ARG A 195 -49.76 -39.01 -13.23
CA ARG A 195 -51.10 -39.57 -13.59
C ARG A 195 -52.04 -38.51 -14.19
N ARG A 196 -52.59 -38.59 -15.41
CA ARG A 196 -52.95 -39.62 -16.44
C ARG A 196 -52.87 -38.90 -17.82
N SER A 197 -52.76 -39.48 -19.02
CA SER A 197 -53.25 -40.71 -19.66
C SER A 197 -52.49 -40.85 -21.01
N ALA A 198 -51.95 -42.01 -21.38
CA ALA A 198 -52.53 -42.98 -22.33
C ALA A 198 -53.13 -42.40 -23.62
N VAL A 199 -52.71 -42.97 -24.76
CA VAL A 199 -53.45 -43.27 -26.02
C VAL A 199 -52.70 -42.82 -27.29
N VAL A 200 -52.36 -43.85 -28.10
CA VAL A 200 -51.87 -43.92 -29.51
C VAL A 200 -50.46 -43.41 -29.80
#